data_AF-A0A6J6VRQ4-F1
#
_entry.id   AF-A0A6J6VRQ4-F1
#
_cell.length_a   1.000
_cell.length_b   1.000
_cell.length_c   1.000
_cell.angle_alpha   90.00
_cell.angle_beta   90.00
_cell.angle_gamma   90.00
#
_symmetry.space_group_name_H-M   'P 1'
#
loop_
_entity.id
_entity.type
_entity.pdbx_description
1 polymer ?
#
loop_
_entity_poly.entity_id
_entity_poly.type
_entity_poly.pdbx_seq_one_letter_code
_entity_poly.pdbx_strand_id
1 'polypeptide(L)'
;MDLALLSIQVQNSNGTPVSGASIVTSHAPDARCSTGESYTIGSTRSDGTIEIAIPFGTWSLGILGRSVVGGPASTYLSPSSTGNSITLVLS
;
A
#
# COMPACT_ATOMS: atom_id res chain seq x y z
N MET A 1 3.88 -13.51 13.78
CA MET A 1 3.75 -12.07 13.49
C MET A 1 2.33 -11.91 12.97
N ASP A 2 1.52 -11.08 13.60
CA ASP A 2 0.12 -10.92 13.22
C ASP A 2 0.03 -9.98 12.00
N LEU A 3 -0.91 -10.28 11.10
CA LEU A 3 -1.07 -9.59 9.82
C LEU A 3 -2.43 -8.88 9.74
N ALA A 4 -2.45 -7.75 9.05
CA ALA A 4 -3.65 -7.08 8.59
C ALA A 4 -3.85 -7.37 7.09
N LEU A 5 -5.11 -7.58 6.70
CA LEU A 5 -5.51 -7.49 5.30
C LEU A 5 -5.64 -6.02 4.90
N LEU A 6 -5.05 -5.67 3.76
CA LEU A 6 -5.11 -4.35 3.16
C LEU A 6 -5.48 -4.50 1.68
N SER A 7 -6.56 -3.82 1.28
CA SER A 7 -6.93 -3.65 -0.12
C SER A 7 -6.36 -2.35 -0.66
N ILE A 8 -5.77 -2.38 -1.85
CA ILE A 8 -5.18 -1.22 -2.50
C ILE A 8 -5.78 -1.11 -3.89
N GLN A 9 -6.42 0.01 -4.18
CA GLN A 9 -6.86 0.40 -5.51
C GLN A 9 -5.85 1.38 -6.10
N VAL A 10 -5.44 1.15 -7.34
CA VAL A 10 -4.66 2.12 -8.12
C VAL A 10 -5.49 2.62 -9.28
N GLN A 11 -5.52 3.95 -9.45
CA GLN A 11 -6.23 4.60 -10.53
C GLN A 11 -5.46 5.81 -11.05
N ASN A 12 -5.72 6.21 -12.29
CA ASN A 12 -5.26 7.49 -12.82
C ASN A 12 -6.12 8.65 -12.29
N SER A 13 -5.69 9.88 -12.54
CA SER A 13 -6.41 11.10 -12.14
C SER A 13 -7.85 11.20 -12.67
N ASN A 14 -8.17 10.50 -13.76
CA ASN A 14 -9.52 10.42 -14.32
C ASN A 14 -10.38 9.28 -13.72
N GLY A 15 -9.90 8.58 -12.69
CA GLY A 15 -10.58 7.45 -12.05
C GLY A 15 -10.49 6.13 -12.80
N THR A 16 -9.72 6.04 -13.89
CA THR A 16 -9.52 4.77 -14.61
C THR A 16 -8.59 3.85 -13.80
N PRO A 17 -8.97 2.60 -13.52
CA PRO A 17 -8.11 1.66 -12.83
C PRO A 17 -6.82 1.35 -13.58
N VAL A 18 -5.72 1.19 -12.85
CA VAL A 18 -4.40 0.90 -13.45
C VAL A 18 -4.02 -0.54 -13.16
N SER A 19 -4.06 -1.37 -14.19
CA SER A 19 -3.58 -2.76 -14.14
C SER A 19 -2.06 -2.84 -14.18
N GLY A 20 -1.48 -3.82 -13.48
CA GLY A 20 -0.04 -4.10 -13.51
C GLY A 20 0.84 -3.11 -12.73
N ALA A 21 0.26 -2.20 -11.95
CA ALA A 21 1.00 -1.22 -11.16
C ALA A 21 1.73 -1.91 -10.00
N SER A 22 3.07 -1.84 -9.97
CA SER A 22 3.88 -2.46 -8.92
C SER A 22 3.87 -1.63 -7.64
N ILE A 23 3.28 -2.18 -6.58
CA ILE A 23 3.19 -1.52 -5.27
C ILE A 23 4.52 -1.67 -4.52
N VAL A 24 5.02 -0.56 -4.00
CA VAL A 24 6.10 -0.53 -3.03
C VAL A 24 5.55 -0.06 -1.68
N THR A 25 6.00 -0.70 -0.60
CA THR A 25 5.65 -0.28 0.75
C THR A 25 6.90 -0.10 1.59
N SER A 26 6.81 0.79 2.58
CA SER A 26 7.85 1.02 3.57
C SER A 26 7.23 1.01 4.96
N HIS A 27 7.70 0.10 5.81
CA HIS A 27 7.36 0.02 7.21
C HIS A 27 8.17 1.06 7.99
N ALA A 28 7.49 1.89 8.78
CA ALA A 28 8.17 2.80 9.69
C ALA A 28 8.84 2.01 10.83
N PRO A 29 9.97 2.50 11.37
CA PRO A 29 10.58 1.89 12.54
C PRO A 29 9.63 1.81 13.73
N ASP A 30 9.60 0.68 14.42
CA ASP A 30 8.84 0.47 15.65
C ASP A 30 9.60 -0.43 16.64
N ALA A 31 8.94 -0.80 17.74
CA ALA A 31 9.53 -1.66 18.78
C ALA A 31 9.88 -3.08 18.30
N ARG A 32 9.32 -3.54 17.17
CA ARG A 32 9.53 -4.86 16.57
C ARG A 32 10.40 -4.81 15.31
N CYS A 33 10.52 -3.63 14.69
CA CYS A 33 11.26 -3.36 13.46
C CYS A 33 12.04 -2.05 13.63
N SER A 34 13.20 -2.09 14.27
CA SER A 34 13.93 -0.87 14.68
C SER A 34 14.52 -0.05 13.52
N THR A 35 14.65 -0.62 12.33
CA THR A 35 15.26 0.05 11.17
C THR A 35 14.24 0.49 10.12
N GLY A 36 12.99 0.02 10.23
CA GLY A 36 12.07 0.03 9.10
C GLY A 36 12.52 -0.93 8.00
N GLU A 37 11.60 -1.24 7.07
CA GLU A 37 11.82 -2.19 5.98
C GLU A 37 11.00 -1.78 4.76
N SER A 38 11.53 -2.01 3.56
CA SER A 38 10.81 -1.72 2.32
C SER A 38 10.64 -2.97 1.47
N TYR A 39 9.46 -3.12 0.88
CA TYR A 39 9.08 -4.30 0.11
C TYR A 39 8.36 -3.91 -1.18
N THR A 40 8.62 -4.65 -2.25
CA THR A 40 7.75 -4.67 -3.43
C THR A 40 6.75 -5.80 -3.24
N ILE A 41 5.46 -5.47 -3.09
CA ILE A 41 4.46 -6.46 -2.69
C ILE A 41 3.92 -7.25 -3.89
N GLY A 42 3.88 -6.62 -5.07
CA GLY A 42 3.33 -7.21 -6.29
C GLY A 42 2.69 -6.16 -7.18
N SER A 43 1.93 -6.62 -8.18
CA SER A 43 1.26 -5.75 -9.15
C SER A 43 -0.26 -5.88 -9.08
N THR A 44 -0.95 -4.78 -9.37
CA THR A 44 -2.42 -4.74 -9.43
C THR A 44 -3.00 -5.64 -10.52
N ARG A 45 -4.20 -6.16 -10.28
CA ARG A 45 -5.02 -6.92 -11.22
C ARG A 45 -5.62 -6.02 -12.31
N SER A 46 -6.37 -6.60 -13.24
CA SER A 46 -7.02 -5.89 -14.35
C SER A 46 -8.01 -4.80 -13.91
N ASP A 47 -8.59 -4.93 -12.71
CA ASP A 47 -9.47 -3.94 -12.08
C ASP A 47 -8.70 -2.88 -11.27
N GLY A 48 -7.37 -2.88 -11.34
CA GLY A 48 -6.50 -1.97 -10.60
C GLY A 48 -6.40 -2.25 -9.11
N THR A 49 -6.92 -3.38 -8.62
CA THR A 49 -6.83 -3.76 -7.20
C THR A 49 -5.67 -4.70 -6.91
N ILE A 50 -5.17 -4.67 -5.69
CA ILE A 50 -4.41 -5.77 -5.08
C ILE A 50 -4.81 -5.90 -3.62
N GLU A 51 -4.88 -7.13 -3.14
CA GLU A 51 -5.11 -7.42 -1.72
C GLU A 51 -3.87 -8.10 -1.16
N ILE A 52 -3.41 -7.60 -0.02
CA ILE A 52 -2.15 -8.01 0.58
C ILE A 52 -2.35 -8.24 2.08
N ALA A 53 -1.58 -9.18 2.63
CA ALA A 53 -1.48 -9.37 4.07
C ALA A 53 -0.11 -8.85 4.50
N ILE A 54 -0.08 -7.81 5.36
CA ILE A 54 1.16 -7.20 5.85
C ILE A 54 1.13 -7.06 7.38
N PRO A 55 2.29 -7.04 8.06
CA PRO A 55 2.34 -6.85 9.50
C PRO A 55 1.63 -5.59 9.99
N PHE A 56 1.11 -5.64 11.22
CA PHE A 56 0.65 -4.44 11.91
C PHE A 56 1.79 -3.42 12.05
N GLY A 57 1.43 -2.14 12.02
CA GLY A 57 2.37 -1.03 12.09
C GLY A 57 1.99 0.12 11.16
N THR A 58 2.89 1.10 11.07
CA THR A 58 2.73 2.27 10.20
C THR A 58 3.42 2.03 8.88
N TRP A 59 2.68 2.17 7.79
CA TRP A 59 3.14 1.88 6.43
C TRP A 59 2.99 3.09 5.53
N SER A 60 4.00 3.32 4.69
CA SER A 60 3.93 4.20 3.54
C SER A 60 3.81 3.36 2.26
N LEU A 61 2.95 3.76 1.34
CA LEU A 61 2.64 3.03 0.10
C LEU A 61 2.84 3.92 -1.11
N GLY A 62 3.54 3.41 -2.11
CA GLY A 62 3.79 4.06 -3.39
C GLY A 62 3.74 3.08 -4.54
N ILE A 63 4.06 3.58 -5.73
CA ILE A 63 4.11 2.79 -6.96
C ILE A 63 5.51 2.89 -7.54
N LEU A 64 6.13 1.75 -7.86
CA LEU A 64 7.48 1.72 -8.41
C LEU A 64 7.54 2.47 -9.74
N GLY A 65 8.45 3.45 -9.83
CA GLY A 65 8.67 4.23 -11.05
C GLY A 65 7.50 5.15 -11.43
N ARG A 66 6.56 5.42 -10.52
CA ARG A 66 5.42 6.32 -10.76
C ARG A 66 5.25 7.26 -9.57
N SER A 67 4.77 8.46 -9.86
CA SER A 67 4.40 9.44 -8.83
C SER A 67 2.94 9.27 -8.43
N VAL A 68 2.69 9.22 -7.12
CA VAL A 68 1.34 9.27 -6.55
C VAL A 68 0.98 10.74 -6.29
N VAL A 69 -0.23 11.15 -6.66
CA VAL A 69 -0.76 12.48 -6.39
C VAL A 69 -0.78 12.72 -4.88
N GLY A 70 -0.13 13.79 -4.44
CA GLY A 70 0.03 14.08 -3.00
C GLY A 70 1.16 13.28 -2.31
N GLY A 71 1.91 12.47 -3.05
CA GLY A 71 2.99 11.63 -2.53
C GLY A 71 2.51 10.25 -2.07
N PRO A 72 3.42 9.44 -1.47
CA PRO A 72 3.08 8.12 -0.94
C PRO A 72 1.95 8.20 0.10
N ALA A 73 0.97 7.29 0.01
CA ALA A 73 -0.09 7.21 1.01
C ALA A 73 0.44 6.60 2.30
N SER A 74 -0.04 7.07 3.45
CA SER A 74 0.33 6.49 4.75
C SER A 74 -0.88 5.84 5.41
N THR A 75 -0.66 4.72 6.10
CA THR A 75 -1.69 4.02 6.86
C THR A 75 -1.11 3.42 8.14
N TYR A 76 -1.97 3.22 9.13
CA TYR A 76 -1.64 2.50 10.36
C TYR A 76 -2.55 1.28 10.49
N LEU A 77 -1.94 0.10 10.63
CA LEU A 77 -2.63 -1.17 10.73
C LEU A 77 -2.47 -1.72 12.13
N SER A 78 -3.58 -2.09 12.75
CA SER A 78 -3.63 -2.62 14.11
C SER A 78 -4.54 -3.85 14.20
N PRO A 79 -4.46 -4.65 15.28
CA PRO A 79 -5.36 -5.79 15.48
C PRO A 79 -6.85 -5.44 15.50
N SER A 80 -7.19 -4.18 15.83
CA SER A 80 -8.57 -3.69 15.85
C SER A 80 -9.01 -3.09 14.51
N SER A 81 -8.09 -2.92 13.55
CA SER A 81 -8.40 -2.38 12.23
C SER A 81 -9.08 -3.45 11.36
N THR A 82 -10.23 -3.11 10.77
CA THR A 82 -10.96 -3.99 9.85
C THR A 82 -11.27 -3.21 8.57
N GLY A 83 -11.35 -3.92 7.43
CA GLY A 83 -11.70 -3.31 6.15
C GLY A 83 -10.71 -2.26 5.65
N ASN A 84 -9.40 -2.43 5.93
CA ASN A 84 -8.39 -1.46 5.51
C ASN A 84 -8.34 -1.37 3.98
N SER A 85 -8.59 -0.18 3.46
CA SER A 85 -8.57 0.09 2.02
C SER A 85 -7.88 1.42 1.73
N ILE A 86 -7.06 1.47 0.68
CA ILE A 86 -6.34 2.67 0.24
C ILE A 86 -6.49 2.82 -1.26
N THR A 87 -6.70 4.06 -1.70
CA THR A 87 -6.64 4.43 -3.12
C THR A 87 -5.39 5.24 -3.41
N LEU A 88 -4.57 4.78 -4.34
CA LEU A 88 -3.42 5.50 -4.89
C LEU A 88 -3.80 6.08 -6.24
N VAL A 89 -3.70 7.40 -6.37
CA VAL A 89 -3.97 8.11 -7.62
C VAL A 89 -2.65 8.46 -8.29
N LEU A 90 -2.43 8.03 -9.53
CA LEU A 90 -1.24 8.40 -10.30
C LEU A 90 -1.37 9.81 -10.88
N SER A 91 -0.25 10.55 -10.88
CA SER A 91 -0.12 11.87 -11.53
C SER A 91 0.01 11.77 -13.04
#